data_AF-A0A8X8AWV3-F1
#
_entry.id   AF-A0A8X8AWV3-F1
#
_cell.length_a   1.000
_cell.length_b   1.000
_cell.length_c   1.000
_cell.angle_alpha   90.00
_cell.angle_beta   90.00
_cell.angle_gamma   90.00
#
_symmetry.space_group_name_H-M   'P 1'
#
loop_
_entity.id
_entity.type
_entity.pdbx_description
1 polymer ?
#
loop_
_entity_poly.entity_id
_entity_poly.type
_entity_poly.pdbx_seq_one_letter_code
_entity_poly.pdbx_strand_id
1 'polypeptide(L)'
;MNKDLVNLRNTKTNLLLFFLSSLQNPSFVFVCFGIDAMEVEEEVRRIVEQVKELHDSATSFVSSASHEELSLRQRSILVDASITRLHSSLLSDKHHDPKLLNKLEEDLQRARCMLADGDTSSFLPSKPQGLFVRMFLGPVNVRASRKDIQLKVKEEYNSYRDRTALLFLVFPAILLTLRSYVWEGCLPAFPVQLYQAWLLFLYAGLAMRENILRANGSDIRSWWLYHHYCAMAMALVSLTWEIKGQPNCVQKQKGVRLFLQWAMMQGVAMLLQNRYQRQRLYTRIALGKAKRMDVVWGETAGVDGQLLLFCPILFTLQGFEAYVGLQLLRTALTGVVGEWQVLICGILLVVMAIGNFINTVETLMVKSRFKAKMKRSKSRAELD
;
A
#
# COMPACT_ATOMS: atom_id res chain seq x y z
N MET A 1 48.70 -41.19 -20.19
CA MET A 1 48.00 -40.28 -21.13
C MET A 1 47.56 -41.01 -22.42
N ASN A 2 46.89 -42.18 -22.33
CA ASN A 2 46.36 -42.88 -23.52
C ASN A 2 45.18 -43.83 -23.26
N LYS A 3 44.47 -43.71 -22.12
CA LYS A 3 43.23 -44.47 -21.86
C LYS A 3 41.97 -43.61 -21.91
N ASP A 4 42.07 -42.30 -21.64
CA ASP A 4 40.91 -41.41 -21.62
C ASP A 4 40.43 -40.96 -23.01
N LEU A 5 41.32 -40.96 -24.01
CA LEU A 5 40.97 -40.58 -25.40
C LEU A 5 40.16 -41.67 -26.14
N VAL A 6 40.30 -42.94 -25.74
CA VAL A 6 39.53 -44.06 -26.34
C VAL A 6 38.09 -44.06 -25.82
N ASN A 7 37.87 -43.64 -24.57
CA ASN A 7 36.54 -43.61 -23.97
C ASN A 7 35.66 -42.47 -24.54
N LEU A 8 36.23 -41.27 -24.76
CA LEU A 8 35.51 -40.15 -25.36
C LEU A 8 35.09 -40.40 -26.82
N ARG A 9 35.84 -41.22 -27.56
CA ARG A 9 35.49 -41.57 -28.95
C ARG A 9 34.27 -42.50 -28.99
N ASN A 10 34.17 -43.47 -28.09
CA ASN A 10 33.02 -44.38 -28.02
C ASN A 10 31.73 -43.70 -27.55
N THR A 11 31.79 -42.70 -26.67
CA THR A 11 30.59 -41.98 -26.22
C THR A 11 29.99 -41.10 -27.33
N LYS A 12 30.83 -40.48 -28.17
CA LYS A 12 30.38 -39.66 -29.31
C LYS A 12 29.74 -40.50 -30.43
N THR A 13 30.26 -41.70 -30.70
CA THR A 13 29.69 -42.60 -31.73
C THR A 13 28.31 -43.12 -31.31
N ASN A 14 28.13 -43.43 -30.02
CA ASN A 14 26.82 -43.85 -29.49
C ASN A 14 25.79 -42.71 -29.50
N LEU A 15 26.20 -41.46 -29.25
CA LEU A 15 25.30 -40.30 -29.35
C LEU A 15 24.87 -40.03 -30.78
N LEU A 16 25.78 -40.21 -31.76
CA LEU A 16 25.46 -40.02 -33.17
C LEU A 16 24.53 -41.11 -33.72
N LEU A 17 24.71 -42.37 -33.28
CA LEU A 17 23.80 -43.48 -33.62
C LEU A 17 22.40 -43.31 -32.98
N PHE A 18 22.32 -42.72 -31.78
CA PHE A 18 21.04 -42.39 -31.13
C PHE A 18 20.31 -41.23 -31.84
N PHE A 19 21.07 -40.23 -32.31
CA PHE A 19 20.52 -39.13 -33.12
C PHE A 19 20.06 -39.60 -34.51
N LEU A 20 20.79 -40.54 -35.13
CA LEU A 20 20.43 -41.09 -36.43
C LEU A 20 19.23 -42.05 -36.36
N SER A 21 19.02 -42.79 -35.27
CA SER A 21 17.80 -43.60 -35.11
C SER A 21 16.55 -42.75 -34.80
N SER A 22 16.74 -41.59 -34.15
CA SER A 22 15.65 -40.64 -33.87
C SER A 22 15.14 -39.90 -35.10
N LEU A 23 15.93 -39.81 -36.18
CA LEU A 23 15.52 -39.20 -37.45
C LEU A 23 14.63 -40.12 -38.30
N GLN A 24 14.46 -41.38 -37.91
CA GLN A 24 13.78 -42.40 -38.71
C GLN A 24 12.36 -42.76 -38.22
N ASN A 25 11.88 -42.14 -37.12
CA ASN A 25 10.52 -42.31 -36.62
C ASN A 25 9.94 -41.00 -36.04
N PRO A 26 9.19 -40.20 -36.83
CA PRO A 26 8.58 -38.96 -36.35
C PRO A 26 7.48 -39.18 -35.28
N SER A 27 7.01 -40.41 -35.09
CA SER A 27 6.01 -40.76 -34.08
C SER A 27 6.57 -40.84 -32.65
N PHE A 28 7.89 -40.98 -32.45
CA PHE A 28 8.47 -41.16 -31.11
C PHE A 28 8.78 -39.83 -30.41
N VAL A 29 9.02 -38.76 -31.17
CA VAL A 29 9.31 -37.42 -30.61
C VAL A 29 8.04 -36.75 -30.07
N PHE A 30 6.86 -37.12 -30.57
CA PHE A 30 5.58 -36.58 -30.11
C PHE A 30 5.11 -37.17 -28.77
N VAL A 31 5.56 -38.38 -28.41
CA VAL A 31 5.08 -39.09 -27.21
C VAL A 31 5.80 -38.62 -25.94
N CYS A 32 7.08 -38.26 -26.00
CA CYS A 32 7.81 -37.81 -24.81
C CYS A 32 7.45 -36.39 -24.34
N PHE A 33 6.89 -35.52 -25.19
CA PHE A 33 6.45 -34.17 -24.77
C PHE A 33 4.96 -34.11 -24.36
N GLY A 34 4.16 -35.11 -24.70
CA GLY A 34 2.73 -35.17 -24.38
C GLY A 34 2.41 -35.74 -23.00
N ILE A 35 3.27 -36.62 -22.47
CA ILE A 35 3.03 -37.34 -21.21
C ILE A 35 3.23 -36.41 -19.99
N ASP A 36 4.20 -35.48 -20.02
CA ASP A 36 4.42 -34.52 -18.91
C ASP A 36 3.29 -33.47 -18.79
N ALA A 37 2.63 -33.09 -19.89
CA ALA A 37 1.63 -32.03 -19.86
C ALA A 37 0.29 -32.52 -19.26
N MET A 38 -0.15 -33.73 -19.62
CA MET A 38 -1.37 -34.32 -19.07
C MET A 38 -1.24 -34.68 -17.59
N GLU A 39 -0.09 -35.21 -17.18
CA GLU A 39 0.18 -35.53 -15.77
C GLU A 39 0.20 -34.27 -14.91
N VAL A 40 0.82 -33.19 -15.41
CA VAL A 40 0.81 -31.88 -14.73
C VAL A 40 -0.59 -31.27 -14.68
N GLU A 41 -1.40 -31.40 -15.73
CA GLU A 41 -2.79 -30.90 -15.72
C GLU A 41 -3.65 -31.63 -14.69
N GLU A 42 -3.52 -32.96 -14.61
CA GLU A 42 -4.25 -33.77 -13.64
C GLU A 42 -3.78 -33.48 -12.21
N GLU A 43 -2.48 -33.28 -12.00
CA GLU A 43 -1.95 -32.87 -10.70
C GLU A 43 -2.45 -31.49 -10.28
N VAL A 44 -2.46 -30.51 -11.19
CA VAL A 44 -3.03 -29.18 -10.92
C VAL A 44 -4.52 -29.28 -10.59
N ARG A 45 -5.27 -30.13 -11.31
CA ARG A 45 -6.69 -30.37 -11.05
C ARG A 45 -6.92 -30.96 -9.66
N ARG A 46 -6.13 -31.98 -9.28
CA ARG A 46 -6.17 -32.59 -7.93
C ARG A 46 -5.87 -31.56 -6.84
N ILE A 47 -4.83 -30.75 -7.00
CA ILE A 47 -4.48 -29.69 -6.05
C ILE A 47 -5.60 -28.65 -5.93
N VAL A 48 -6.19 -28.22 -7.05
CA VAL A 48 -7.32 -27.27 -7.03
C VAL A 48 -8.50 -27.83 -6.25
N GLU A 49 -8.81 -29.11 -6.42
CA GLU A 49 -9.92 -29.75 -5.69
C GLU A 49 -9.62 -29.88 -4.19
N GLN A 50 -8.40 -30.30 -3.82
CA GLN A 50 -7.96 -30.32 -2.42
C GLN A 50 -8.04 -28.94 -1.76
N VAL A 51 -7.67 -27.88 -2.49
CA VAL A 51 -7.79 -26.50 -1.99
C VAL A 51 -9.25 -26.09 -1.79
N LYS A 52 -10.18 -26.52 -2.66
CA LYS A 52 -11.62 -26.27 -2.46
C LYS A 52 -12.16 -27.00 -1.24
N GLU A 53 -11.87 -28.29 -1.09
CA GLU A 53 -12.30 -29.08 0.06
C GLU A 53 -11.77 -28.49 1.38
N LEU A 54 -10.50 -28.06 1.38
CA LEU A 54 -9.90 -27.36 2.51
C LEU A 54 -10.57 -26.01 2.76
N HIS A 55 -10.91 -25.26 1.71
CA HIS A 55 -11.59 -23.98 1.82
C HIS A 55 -12.99 -24.13 2.44
N ASP A 56 -13.75 -25.13 2.02
CA ASP A 56 -15.10 -25.40 2.54
C ASP A 56 -15.02 -25.84 4.01
N SER A 57 -14.08 -26.72 4.33
CA SER A 57 -13.80 -27.15 5.70
C SER A 57 -13.40 -25.97 6.60
N ALA A 58 -12.49 -25.11 6.11
CA ALA A 58 -12.05 -23.92 6.82
C ALA A 58 -13.19 -22.90 6.99
N THR A 59 -14.06 -22.74 5.98
CA THR A 59 -15.20 -21.82 6.05
C THR A 59 -16.22 -22.30 7.07
N SER A 60 -16.52 -23.61 7.10
CA SER A 60 -17.35 -24.22 8.13
C SER A 60 -16.75 -24.02 9.52
N PHE A 61 -15.47 -24.34 9.72
CA PHE A 61 -14.78 -24.12 11.00
C PHE A 61 -14.82 -22.66 11.46
N VAL A 62 -14.49 -21.72 10.57
CA VAL A 62 -14.52 -20.28 10.88
C VAL A 62 -15.93 -19.82 11.24
N SER A 63 -16.97 -20.36 10.61
CA SER A 63 -18.35 -20.01 10.94
C SER A 63 -18.73 -20.47 12.35
N SER A 64 -18.38 -21.70 12.73
CA SER A 64 -18.61 -22.24 14.07
C SER A 64 -17.80 -21.48 15.13
N ALA A 65 -16.51 -21.26 14.88
CA ALA A 65 -15.64 -20.48 15.76
C ALA A 65 -16.14 -19.04 15.94
N SER A 66 -16.67 -18.42 14.88
CA SER A 66 -17.26 -17.08 14.95
C SER A 66 -18.51 -17.05 15.85
N HIS A 67 -19.33 -18.11 15.82
CA HIS A 67 -20.50 -18.21 16.68
C HIS A 67 -20.10 -18.37 18.16
N GLU A 68 -19.11 -19.22 18.45
CA GLU A 68 -18.54 -19.36 19.79
C GLU A 68 -17.90 -18.06 20.30
N GLU A 69 -17.14 -17.37 19.44
CA GLU A 69 -16.55 -16.06 19.72
C GLU A 69 -17.64 -15.04 20.12
N LEU A 70 -18.77 -15.00 19.41
CA LEU A 70 -19.89 -14.10 19.74
C LEU A 70 -20.51 -14.42 21.09
N SER A 71 -20.67 -15.71 21.42
CA SER A 71 -21.17 -16.16 22.72
C SER A 71 -20.23 -15.75 23.87
N LEU A 72 -18.92 -16.00 23.70
CA LEU A 72 -17.90 -15.58 24.67
C LEU A 72 -17.89 -14.05 24.83
N ARG A 73 -18.02 -13.30 23.75
CA ARG A 73 -18.09 -11.84 23.75
C ARG A 73 -19.29 -11.30 24.52
N GLN A 74 -20.47 -11.87 24.31
CA GLN A 74 -21.67 -11.50 25.08
C GLN A 74 -21.45 -11.76 26.58
N ARG A 75 -20.91 -12.92 26.93
CA ARG A 75 -20.60 -13.26 28.33
C ARG A 75 -19.56 -12.33 28.94
N SER A 76 -18.47 -12.02 28.23
CA SER A 76 -17.43 -11.09 28.69
C SER A 76 -17.99 -9.70 28.95
N ILE A 77 -18.85 -9.17 28.06
CA ILE A 77 -19.50 -7.86 28.25
C ILE A 77 -20.44 -7.87 29.46
N LEU A 78 -21.22 -8.93 29.65
CA LEU A 78 -22.12 -9.07 30.80
C LEU A 78 -21.37 -9.13 32.13
N VAL A 79 -20.24 -9.85 32.16
CA VAL A 79 -19.36 -9.94 33.33
C VAL A 79 -18.70 -8.58 33.62
N ASP A 80 -18.16 -7.89 32.61
CA ASP A 80 -17.56 -6.56 32.76
C ASP A 80 -18.56 -5.52 33.30
N ALA A 81 -19.79 -5.53 32.77
CA ALA A 81 -20.87 -4.68 33.27
C ALA A 81 -21.25 -5.03 34.72
N SER A 82 -21.25 -6.32 35.08
CA SER A 82 -21.56 -6.77 36.44
C SER A 82 -20.48 -6.35 37.45
N ILE A 83 -19.20 -6.47 37.08
CA ILE A 83 -18.05 -5.98 37.88
C ILE A 83 -18.17 -4.47 38.08
N THR A 84 -18.41 -3.71 37.01
CA THR A 84 -18.54 -2.24 37.07
C THR A 84 -19.70 -1.82 37.97
N ARG A 85 -20.84 -2.50 37.87
CA ARG A 85 -22.01 -2.26 38.72
C ARG A 85 -21.71 -2.56 40.19
N LEU A 86 -21.14 -3.73 40.50
CA LEU A 86 -20.78 -4.11 41.87
C LEU A 86 -19.79 -3.12 42.49
N HIS A 87 -18.77 -2.71 41.74
CA HIS A 87 -17.80 -1.69 42.18
C HIS A 87 -18.50 -0.35 42.48
N SER A 88 -19.44 0.10 41.63
CA SER A 88 -20.21 1.32 41.90
C SER A 88 -21.13 1.20 43.13
N SER A 89 -21.73 0.03 43.38
CA SER A 89 -22.52 -0.23 44.58
C SER A 89 -21.68 -0.21 45.85
N LEU A 90 -20.48 -0.82 45.82
CA LEU A 90 -19.54 -0.84 46.93
C LEU A 90 -19.04 0.56 47.30
N LEU A 91 -18.80 1.43 46.31
CA LEU A 91 -18.42 2.83 46.55
C LEU A 91 -19.55 3.68 47.14
N SER A 92 -20.80 3.30 46.95
CA SER A 92 -21.97 4.04 47.41
C SER A 92 -22.40 3.67 48.83
N ASP A 93 -22.04 2.49 49.32
CA ASP A 93 -22.45 1.99 50.64
C ASP A 93 -21.39 2.28 51.70
N LYS A 94 -21.72 3.17 52.66
CA LYS A 94 -20.83 3.61 53.73
C LYS A 94 -20.88 2.74 55.00
N HIS A 95 -21.70 1.70 55.03
CA HIS A 95 -22.02 0.95 56.25
C HIS A 95 -21.29 -0.39 56.43
N HIS A 96 -20.38 -0.76 55.52
CA HIS A 96 -19.64 -2.03 55.60
C HIS A 96 -18.38 -1.95 56.49
N ASP A 97 -18.00 -3.07 57.11
CA ASP A 97 -16.72 -3.21 57.81
C ASP A 97 -15.56 -2.89 56.84
N PRO A 98 -14.67 -1.92 57.16
CA PRO A 98 -13.57 -1.51 56.30
C PRO A 98 -12.65 -2.68 55.87
N LYS A 99 -12.50 -3.72 56.71
CA LYS A 99 -11.69 -4.90 56.34
C LYS A 99 -12.37 -5.75 55.27
N LEU A 100 -13.68 -5.94 55.37
CA LEU A 100 -14.46 -6.67 54.39
C LEU A 100 -14.51 -5.92 53.05
N LEU A 101 -14.67 -4.59 53.10
CA LEU A 101 -14.71 -3.73 51.92
C LEU A 101 -13.41 -3.82 51.11
N ASN A 102 -12.25 -3.70 51.78
CA ASN A 102 -10.94 -3.82 51.13
C ASN A 102 -10.76 -5.18 50.46
N LYS A 103 -11.17 -6.27 51.12
CA LYS A 103 -11.09 -7.62 50.55
C LYS A 103 -11.96 -7.78 49.30
N LEU A 104 -13.20 -7.28 49.33
CA LEU A 104 -14.11 -7.33 48.18
C LEU A 104 -13.61 -6.50 47.00
N GLU A 105 -13.02 -5.34 47.28
CA GLU A 105 -12.39 -4.47 46.27
C GLU A 105 -11.18 -5.15 45.63
N GLU A 106 -10.31 -5.78 46.43
CA GLU A 106 -9.17 -6.56 45.92
C GLU A 106 -9.62 -7.75 45.05
N ASP A 107 -10.67 -8.47 45.44
CA ASP A 107 -11.21 -9.59 44.68
C ASP A 107 -11.88 -9.13 43.37
N LEU A 108 -12.61 -8.01 43.37
CA LEU A 108 -13.16 -7.39 42.15
C LEU A 108 -12.06 -6.90 41.23
N GLN A 109 -11.00 -6.29 41.77
CA GLN A 109 -9.87 -5.83 40.98
C GLN A 109 -9.12 -7.01 40.37
N ARG A 110 -8.93 -8.13 41.11
CA ARG A 110 -8.36 -9.36 40.57
C ARG A 110 -9.20 -9.91 39.42
N ALA A 111 -10.52 -9.99 39.60
CA ALA A 111 -11.44 -10.44 38.55
C ALA A 111 -11.36 -9.53 37.31
N ARG A 112 -11.25 -8.22 37.51
CA ARG A 112 -11.08 -7.24 36.43
C ARG A 112 -9.74 -7.41 35.70
N CYS A 113 -8.64 -7.64 36.41
CA CYS A 113 -7.33 -7.91 35.81
C CYS A 113 -7.37 -9.20 34.97
N MET A 114 -7.99 -10.27 35.47
CA MET A 114 -8.15 -11.52 34.70
C MET A 114 -8.96 -11.31 33.41
N LEU A 115 -9.97 -10.42 33.44
CA LEU A 115 -10.78 -10.10 32.29
C LEU A 115 -10.07 -9.16 31.29
N ALA A 116 -9.28 -8.21 31.79
CA ALA A 116 -8.62 -7.18 31.00
C ALA A 116 -7.27 -7.61 30.40
N ASP A 117 -6.52 -8.46 31.10
CA ASP A 117 -5.16 -8.87 30.71
C ASP A 117 -5.07 -10.35 30.30
N GLY A 118 -6.12 -11.14 30.54
CA GLY A 118 -6.22 -12.53 30.08
C GLY A 118 -6.66 -12.67 28.62
N ASP A 119 -6.82 -13.90 28.14
CA ASP A 119 -7.27 -14.21 26.76
C ASP A 119 -8.68 -13.66 26.46
N THR A 120 -9.47 -13.44 27.51
CA THR A 120 -10.81 -12.85 27.43
C THR A 120 -10.81 -11.38 26.98
N SER A 121 -9.67 -10.69 27.12
CA SER A 121 -9.48 -9.31 26.67
C SER A 121 -9.70 -9.12 25.17
N SER A 122 -9.49 -10.19 24.38
CA SER A 122 -9.74 -10.19 22.94
C SER A 122 -11.22 -10.13 22.56
N PHE A 123 -12.11 -10.57 23.46
CA PHE A 123 -13.56 -10.54 23.27
C PHE A 123 -14.20 -9.25 23.80
N LEU A 124 -13.54 -8.56 24.74
CA LEU A 124 -13.99 -7.26 25.20
C LEU A 124 -13.94 -6.22 24.06
N PRO A 125 -14.80 -5.19 24.10
CA PRO A 125 -14.66 -4.05 23.21
C PRO A 125 -13.23 -3.50 23.32
N SER A 126 -12.56 -3.36 22.18
CA SER A 126 -11.23 -2.76 22.17
C SER A 126 -11.30 -1.40 22.86
N LYS A 127 -10.36 -1.14 23.78
CA LYS A 127 -10.26 0.16 24.42
C LYS A 127 -10.25 1.25 23.34
N PRO A 128 -10.96 2.36 23.55
CA PRO A 128 -10.98 3.44 22.57
C PRO A 128 -9.55 3.87 22.30
N GLN A 129 -9.16 3.80 21.04
CA GLN A 129 -7.85 4.25 20.59
C GLN A 129 -7.62 5.71 21.00
N GLY A 130 -6.38 6.01 21.40
CA GLY A 130 -5.99 7.37 21.75
C GLY A 130 -6.25 8.35 20.59
N LEU A 131 -6.54 9.60 20.93
CA LEU A 131 -6.87 10.66 19.96
C LEU A 131 -5.84 10.75 18.83
N PHE A 132 -4.55 10.61 19.16
CA PHE A 132 -3.46 10.64 18.19
C PHE A 132 -3.58 9.54 17.12
N VAL A 133 -3.82 8.29 17.54
CA VAL A 133 -3.98 7.16 16.62
C VAL A 133 -5.23 7.35 15.77
N ARG A 134 -6.33 7.80 16.39
CA ARG A 134 -7.59 8.09 15.68
C ARG A 134 -7.45 9.20 14.64
N MET A 135 -6.60 10.19 14.90
CA MET A 135 -6.29 11.25 13.93
C MET A 135 -5.61 10.66 12.68
N PHE A 136 -4.67 9.74 12.86
CA PHE A 136 -3.94 9.12 11.76
C PHE A 136 -4.60 7.91 11.13
N LEU A 137 -5.50 7.18 11.78
CA LEU A 137 -6.10 5.96 11.24
C LEU A 137 -7.62 6.05 11.02
N GLY A 138 -8.27 7.11 11.52
CA GLY A 138 -9.72 7.18 11.55
C GLY A 138 -10.30 6.33 12.69
N PRO A 139 -11.57 5.90 12.60
CA PRO A 139 -12.26 5.20 13.70
C PRO A 139 -11.82 3.74 13.91
N VAL A 140 -10.88 3.22 13.11
CA VAL A 140 -10.50 1.80 13.10
C VAL A 140 -9.29 1.53 13.99
N ASN A 141 -9.33 0.41 14.72
CA ASN A 141 -8.24 -0.02 15.60
C ASN A 141 -7.07 -0.60 14.82
N VAL A 142 -5.84 -0.40 15.35
CA VAL A 142 -4.60 -0.98 14.79
C VAL A 142 -4.62 -2.51 14.82
N ARG A 143 -5.23 -3.10 15.86
CA ARG A 143 -5.36 -4.55 16.02
C ARG A 143 -6.50 -5.07 15.14
N ALA A 144 -6.22 -5.31 13.87
CA ALA A 144 -7.14 -5.91 12.91
C ALA A 144 -6.93 -7.43 12.82
N SER A 145 -7.20 -8.17 13.90
CA SER A 145 -7.07 -9.64 13.89
C SER A 145 -8.15 -10.32 13.04
N ARG A 146 -9.35 -9.73 12.98
CA ARG A 146 -10.50 -10.29 12.27
C ARG A 146 -10.57 -9.77 10.84
N LYS A 147 -10.96 -10.64 9.90
CA LYS A 147 -11.06 -10.33 8.46
C LYS A 147 -11.99 -9.16 8.17
N ASP A 148 -13.10 -9.02 8.90
CA ASP A 148 -14.04 -7.90 8.76
C ASP A 148 -13.41 -6.57 9.18
N ILE A 149 -12.60 -6.56 10.25
CA ILE A 149 -11.87 -5.37 10.71
C ILE A 149 -10.77 -5.00 9.72
N GLN A 150 -10.05 -5.98 9.16
CA GLN A 150 -9.02 -5.73 8.13
C GLN A 150 -9.63 -5.05 6.89
N LEU A 151 -10.82 -5.47 6.47
CA LEU A 151 -11.52 -4.84 5.35
C LEU A 151 -11.98 -3.42 5.67
N LYS A 152 -12.42 -3.16 6.90
CA LYS A 152 -12.72 -1.80 7.38
C LYS A 152 -11.47 -0.91 7.36
N VAL A 153 -10.29 -1.41 7.75
CA VAL A 153 -9.02 -0.66 7.62
C VAL A 153 -8.79 -0.26 6.16
N LYS A 154 -9.00 -1.19 5.22
CA LYS A 154 -8.87 -0.92 3.79
C LYS A 154 -9.90 0.10 3.28
N GLU A 155 -11.14 0.04 3.75
CA GLU A 155 -12.18 1.01 3.39
C GLU A 155 -11.82 2.42 3.90
N GLU A 156 -11.38 2.54 5.15
CA GLU A 156 -10.90 3.81 5.71
C GLU A 156 -9.68 4.35 4.97
N TYR A 157 -8.75 3.50 4.54
CA TYR A 157 -7.64 3.90 3.68
C TYR A 157 -8.13 4.49 2.36
N ASN A 158 -9.06 3.83 1.67
CA ASN A 158 -9.59 4.31 0.40
C ASN A 158 -10.36 5.63 0.56
N SER A 159 -11.20 5.73 1.61
CA SER A 159 -11.93 6.95 1.95
C SER A 159 -10.98 8.10 2.26
N TYR A 160 -9.93 7.84 3.04
CA TYR A 160 -8.89 8.82 3.34
C TYR A 160 -8.20 9.30 2.07
N ARG A 161 -7.77 8.37 1.21
CA ARG A 161 -7.06 8.68 -0.04
C ARG A 161 -7.92 9.49 -1.02
N ASP A 162 -9.23 9.27 -1.06
CA ASP A 162 -10.15 10.06 -1.90
C ASP A 162 -10.33 11.49 -1.36
N ARG A 163 -10.57 11.62 -0.05
CA ARG A 163 -10.71 12.93 0.60
C ARG A 163 -9.44 13.76 0.46
N THR A 164 -8.29 13.14 0.65
CA THR A 164 -7.00 13.84 0.58
C THR A 164 -6.57 14.14 -0.84
N ALA A 165 -6.90 13.30 -1.84
CA ALA A 165 -6.65 13.62 -3.25
C ALA A 165 -7.39 14.90 -3.69
N LEU A 166 -8.64 15.09 -3.22
CA LEU A 166 -9.39 16.33 -3.48
C LEU A 166 -8.69 17.53 -2.84
N LEU A 167 -8.28 17.43 -1.59
CA LEU A 167 -7.53 18.51 -0.91
C LEU A 167 -6.18 18.79 -1.57
N PHE A 168 -5.49 17.75 -2.06
CA PHE A 168 -4.22 17.85 -2.78
C PHE A 168 -4.36 18.65 -4.08
N LEU A 169 -5.55 18.67 -4.69
CA LEU A 169 -5.86 19.50 -5.85
C LEU A 169 -6.32 20.91 -5.43
N VAL A 170 -7.29 21.00 -4.53
CA VAL A 170 -7.99 22.25 -4.21
C VAL A 170 -7.09 23.21 -3.43
N PHE A 171 -6.32 22.73 -2.46
CA PHE A 171 -5.48 23.59 -1.61
C PHE A 171 -4.43 24.35 -2.45
N PRO A 172 -3.56 23.71 -3.27
CA PRO A 172 -2.62 24.45 -4.10
C PRO A 172 -3.31 25.32 -5.16
N ALA A 173 -4.49 24.93 -5.66
CA ALA A 173 -5.28 25.76 -6.58
C ALA A 173 -5.74 27.08 -5.91
N ILE A 174 -6.23 27.01 -4.67
CA ILE A 174 -6.59 28.20 -3.89
C ILE A 174 -5.35 29.07 -3.66
N LEU A 175 -4.23 28.49 -3.23
CA LEU A 175 -2.99 29.25 -3.02
C LEU A 175 -2.50 29.96 -4.29
N LEU A 176 -2.53 29.27 -5.44
CA LEU A 176 -2.15 29.87 -6.72
C LEU A 176 -3.12 30.96 -7.17
N THR A 177 -4.42 30.81 -6.89
CA THR A 177 -5.44 31.82 -7.18
C THR A 177 -5.23 33.07 -6.30
N LEU A 178 -5.10 32.89 -4.98
CA LEU A 178 -4.84 33.99 -4.05
C LEU A 178 -3.52 34.71 -4.36
N ARG A 179 -2.48 33.95 -4.76
CA ARG A 179 -1.22 34.53 -5.23
C ARG A 179 -1.41 35.46 -6.42
N SER A 180 -2.25 35.11 -7.38
CA SER A 180 -2.48 35.92 -8.58
C SER A 180 -3.40 37.13 -8.32
N TYR A 181 -4.47 36.96 -7.54
CA TYR A 181 -5.51 37.98 -7.39
C TYR A 181 -5.40 38.85 -6.13
N VAL A 182 -4.78 38.35 -5.05
CA VAL A 182 -4.77 39.03 -3.74
C VAL A 182 -3.36 39.48 -3.36
N TRP A 183 -2.34 38.66 -3.64
CA TRP A 183 -0.98 38.91 -3.15
C TRP A 183 0.02 39.32 -4.22
N GLU A 184 -0.45 39.85 -5.36
CA GLU A 184 0.39 40.45 -6.42
C GLU A 184 1.59 39.58 -6.84
N GLY A 185 1.43 38.25 -6.82
CA GLY A 185 2.46 37.28 -7.19
C GLY A 185 3.35 36.77 -6.05
N CYS A 186 3.19 37.25 -4.81
CA CYS A 186 3.99 36.86 -3.65
C CYS A 186 3.16 36.16 -2.56
N LEU A 187 3.43 34.88 -2.33
CA LEU A 187 2.76 34.10 -1.30
C LEU A 187 3.26 34.50 0.10
N PRO A 188 2.35 34.79 1.05
CA PRO A 188 2.71 34.88 2.46
C PRO A 188 3.20 33.52 2.98
N ALA A 189 4.06 33.55 4.00
CA ALA A 189 4.67 32.33 4.53
C ALA A 189 3.62 31.40 5.17
N PHE A 190 2.71 31.95 5.98
CA PHE A 190 1.76 31.16 6.78
C PHE A 190 0.85 30.23 5.96
N PRO A 191 0.18 30.68 4.87
CA PRO A 191 -0.63 29.79 4.02
C PRO A 191 0.16 28.64 3.40
N VAL A 192 1.41 28.89 3.00
CA VAL A 192 2.28 27.86 2.41
C VAL A 192 2.75 26.88 3.49
N GLN A 193 3.11 27.37 4.68
CA GLN A 193 3.46 26.52 5.83
C GLN A 193 2.28 25.65 6.26
N LEU A 194 1.05 26.18 6.26
CA LEU A 194 -0.14 25.39 6.55
C LEU A 194 -0.33 24.26 5.53
N TYR A 195 -0.07 24.53 4.25
CA TYR A 195 -0.08 23.49 3.21
C TYR A 195 1.02 22.45 3.44
N GLN A 196 2.24 22.85 3.80
CA GLN A 196 3.34 21.93 4.12
C GLN A 196 3.04 21.08 5.37
N ALA A 197 2.44 21.66 6.40
CA ALA A 197 2.01 20.95 7.60
C ALA A 197 0.93 19.91 7.25
N TRP A 198 -0.01 20.29 6.37
CA TRP A 198 -1.01 19.38 5.86
C TRP A 198 -0.40 18.24 5.02
N LEU A 199 0.59 18.52 4.16
CA LEU A 199 1.33 17.48 3.42
C LEU A 199 2.06 16.52 4.34
N LEU A 200 2.72 17.03 5.39
CA LEU A 200 3.37 16.19 6.40
C LEU A 200 2.36 15.25 7.07
N PHE A 201 1.21 15.80 7.49
CA PHE A 201 0.12 15.02 8.08
C PHE A 201 -0.42 13.96 7.10
N LEU A 202 -0.62 14.35 5.83
CA LEU A 202 -1.07 13.47 4.76
C LEU A 202 -0.15 12.27 4.57
N TYR A 203 1.14 12.52 4.32
CA TYR A 203 2.08 11.46 4.00
C TYR A 203 2.40 10.58 5.21
N ALA A 204 2.39 11.13 6.43
CA ALA A 204 2.45 10.34 7.66
C ALA A 204 1.22 9.42 7.80
N GLY A 205 0.02 9.94 7.51
CA GLY A 205 -1.22 9.16 7.54
C GLY A 205 -1.28 8.08 6.46
N LEU A 206 -0.78 8.34 5.25
CA LEU A 206 -0.66 7.33 4.19
C LEU A 206 0.34 6.25 4.57
N ALA A 207 1.55 6.63 5.02
CA ALA A 207 2.58 5.69 5.43
C ALA A 207 2.11 4.78 6.57
N MET A 208 1.43 5.32 7.58
CA MET A 208 0.91 4.51 8.69
C MET A 208 -0.16 3.52 8.21
N ARG A 209 -1.13 3.96 7.41
CA ARG A 209 -2.19 3.08 6.89
C ARG A 209 -1.65 2.00 5.96
N GLU A 210 -0.71 2.35 5.08
CA GLU A 210 -0.12 1.39 4.14
C GLU A 210 0.76 0.35 4.83
N ASN A 211 1.50 0.73 5.89
CA ASN A 211 2.21 -0.26 6.73
C ASN A 211 1.24 -1.23 7.40
N ILE A 212 0.13 -0.74 7.94
CA ILE A 212 -0.90 -1.60 8.56
C ILE A 212 -1.52 -2.52 7.50
N LEU A 213 -1.83 -2.02 6.30
CA LEU A 213 -2.36 -2.85 5.21
C LEU A 213 -1.37 -3.92 4.78
N ARG A 214 -0.08 -3.59 4.69
CA ARG A 214 0.98 -4.53 4.35
C ARG A 214 1.13 -5.61 5.42
N ALA A 215 1.08 -5.25 6.69
CA ALA A 215 1.08 -6.19 7.81
C ALA A 215 -0.15 -7.12 7.80
N ASN A 216 -1.28 -6.65 7.25
CA ASN A 216 -2.51 -7.45 7.05
C ASN A 216 -2.57 -8.17 5.69
N GLY A 217 -1.44 -8.32 4.99
CA GLY A 217 -1.33 -9.15 3.78
C GLY A 217 -1.63 -8.45 2.46
N SER A 218 -1.73 -7.12 2.44
CA SER A 218 -1.80 -6.32 1.20
C SER A 218 -0.43 -6.29 0.49
N ASP A 219 -0.39 -6.55 -0.81
CA ASP A 219 0.86 -6.62 -1.60
C ASP A 219 1.39 -5.24 -2.08
N ILE A 220 1.53 -4.29 -1.17
CA ILE A 220 1.98 -2.93 -1.53
C ILE A 220 3.47 -2.92 -1.87
N ARG A 221 3.82 -2.49 -3.08
CA ARG A 221 5.23 -2.30 -3.49
C ARG A 221 5.98 -1.37 -2.53
N SER A 222 7.17 -1.78 -2.10
CA SER A 222 7.99 -1.04 -1.14
C SER A 222 8.32 0.40 -1.57
N TRP A 223 8.48 0.65 -2.89
CA TRP A 223 8.78 2.01 -3.39
C TRP A 223 7.75 3.04 -2.93
N TRP A 224 6.45 2.72 -2.95
CA TRP A 224 5.42 3.68 -2.55
C TRP A 224 5.52 4.06 -1.07
N LEU A 225 5.93 3.12 -0.23
CA LEU A 225 6.18 3.40 1.17
C LEU A 225 7.41 4.32 1.36
N TYR A 226 8.51 4.05 0.66
CA TYR A 226 9.68 4.93 0.67
C TYR A 226 9.37 6.31 0.10
N HIS A 227 8.57 6.39 -0.96
CA HIS A 227 8.10 7.65 -1.54
C HIS A 227 7.37 8.49 -0.48
N HIS A 228 6.45 7.90 0.29
CA HIS A 228 5.77 8.61 1.38
C HIS A 228 6.75 9.10 2.45
N TYR A 229 7.75 8.30 2.82
CA TYR A 229 8.78 8.73 3.76
C TYR A 229 9.63 9.89 3.23
N CYS A 230 10.02 9.86 1.95
CA CYS A 230 10.72 10.96 1.30
C CYS A 230 9.85 12.23 1.25
N ALA A 231 8.55 12.09 0.97
CA ALA A 231 7.62 13.21 0.95
C ALA A 231 7.37 13.80 2.35
N MET A 232 7.32 12.96 3.39
CA MET A 232 7.29 13.42 4.79
C MET A 232 8.56 14.21 5.15
N ALA A 233 9.74 13.68 4.81
CA ALA A 233 11.01 14.35 5.06
C ALA A 233 11.07 15.70 4.32
N MET A 234 10.61 15.74 3.07
CA MET A 234 10.52 16.98 2.30
C MET A 234 9.57 17.99 2.93
N ALA A 235 8.38 17.58 3.36
CA ALA A 235 7.43 18.47 4.02
C ALA A 235 7.99 19.02 5.34
N LEU A 236 8.68 18.17 6.12
CA LEU A 236 9.34 18.57 7.37
C LEU A 236 10.47 19.58 7.12
N VAL A 237 11.34 19.34 6.14
CA VAL A 237 12.40 20.28 5.76
C VAL A 237 11.82 21.57 5.18
N SER A 238 10.73 21.47 4.42
CA SER A 238 10.04 22.65 3.86
C SER A 238 9.36 23.50 4.93
N LEU A 239 8.90 22.91 6.03
CA LEU A 239 8.30 23.64 7.16
C LEU A 239 9.31 24.54 7.88
N THR A 240 10.58 24.13 7.94
CA THR A 240 11.65 24.92 8.54
C THR A 240 12.22 25.96 7.57
N TRP A 241 11.71 26.02 6.35
CA TRP A 241 12.12 27.01 5.36
C TRP A 241 11.31 28.30 5.53
N GLU A 242 11.99 29.38 5.88
CA GLU A 242 11.39 30.72 5.89
C GLU A 242 11.22 31.22 4.46
N ILE A 243 9.98 31.44 4.06
CA ILE A 243 9.68 32.00 2.74
C ILE A 243 10.10 33.47 2.74
N LYS A 244 11.22 33.74 2.06
CA LYS A 244 11.76 35.09 1.94
C LYS A 244 10.72 36.05 1.32
N GLY A 245 10.45 37.12 2.06
CA GLY A 245 9.62 38.24 1.63
C GLY A 245 10.35 39.19 0.67
N GLN A 246 9.88 40.42 0.61
CA GLN A 246 10.48 41.50 -0.19
C GLN A 246 11.94 41.80 0.24
N PRO A 247 12.81 42.32 -0.65
CA PRO A 247 12.58 42.55 -2.09
C PRO A 247 12.74 41.28 -2.95
N ASN A 248 12.09 41.27 -4.12
CA ASN A 248 12.13 40.21 -5.15
C ASN A 248 11.50 38.86 -4.77
N CYS A 249 10.41 38.89 -3.99
CA CYS A 249 9.68 37.67 -3.59
C CYS A 249 9.21 36.83 -4.79
N VAL A 250 8.78 37.45 -5.89
CA VAL A 250 8.32 36.73 -7.10
C VAL A 250 9.40 35.80 -7.66
N GLN A 251 10.65 36.26 -7.71
CA GLN A 251 11.77 35.48 -8.22
C GLN A 251 12.20 34.40 -7.22
N LYS A 252 12.31 34.75 -5.94
CA LYS A 252 12.71 33.82 -4.85
C LYS A 252 11.69 32.69 -4.65
N GLN A 253 10.41 32.95 -4.87
CA GLN A 253 9.32 31.97 -4.72
C GLN A 253 8.98 31.20 -6.00
N LYS A 254 9.79 31.32 -7.07
CA LYS A 254 9.56 30.59 -8.32
C LYS A 254 9.49 29.07 -8.10
N GLY A 255 10.32 28.53 -7.21
CA GLY A 255 10.31 27.12 -6.82
C GLY A 255 8.98 26.70 -6.17
N VAL A 256 8.50 27.48 -5.20
CA VAL A 256 7.22 27.25 -4.52
C VAL A 256 6.06 27.27 -5.53
N ARG A 257 6.04 28.24 -6.44
CA ARG A 257 5.03 28.30 -7.52
C ARG A 257 5.02 27.03 -8.38
N LEU A 258 6.21 26.60 -8.84
CA LEU A 258 6.33 25.39 -9.67
C LEU A 258 5.90 24.14 -8.90
N PHE A 259 6.26 24.03 -7.62
CA PHE A 259 5.82 22.94 -6.76
C PHE A 259 4.31 22.89 -6.58
N LEU A 260 3.64 24.03 -6.37
CA LEU A 260 2.18 24.09 -6.26
C LEU A 260 1.49 23.72 -7.58
N GLN A 261 2.04 24.13 -8.73
CA GLN A 261 1.54 23.73 -10.04
C GLN A 261 1.67 22.22 -10.27
N TRP A 262 2.83 21.66 -9.92
CA TRP A 262 3.06 20.22 -9.96
C TRP A 262 2.10 19.48 -9.02
N ALA A 263 1.89 20.00 -7.81
CA ALA A 263 0.98 19.39 -6.84
C ALA A 263 -0.46 19.35 -7.36
N MET A 264 -0.94 20.39 -8.05
CA MET A 264 -2.25 20.34 -8.72
C MET A 264 -2.32 19.23 -9.76
N MET A 265 -1.32 19.12 -10.63
CA MET A 265 -1.28 18.06 -11.64
C MET A 265 -1.28 16.67 -10.98
N GLN A 266 -0.51 16.52 -9.89
CA GLN A 266 -0.45 15.29 -9.10
C GLN A 266 -1.81 14.98 -8.46
N GLY A 267 -2.52 15.98 -7.93
CA GLY A 267 -3.88 15.83 -7.40
C GLY A 267 -4.88 15.32 -8.44
N VAL A 268 -4.82 15.84 -9.68
CA VAL A 268 -5.63 15.32 -10.80
C VAL A 268 -5.30 13.85 -11.08
N ALA A 269 -4.02 13.50 -11.16
CA ALA A 269 -3.61 12.11 -11.39
C ALA A 269 -4.04 11.19 -10.25
N MET A 270 -3.94 11.63 -8.99
CA MET A 270 -4.42 10.87 -7.83
C MET A 270 -5.93 10.58 -7.93
N LEU A 271 -6.75 11.58 -8.28
CA LEU A 271 -8.20 11.38 -8.46
C LEU A 271 -8.52 10.36 -9.57
N LEU A 272 -7.85 10.47 -10.71
CA LEU A 272 -8.01 9.53 -11.82
C LEU A 272 -7.56 8.12 -11.41
N GLN A 273 -6.39 7.99 -10.79
CA GLN A 273 -5.88 6.71 -10.31
C GLN A 273 -6.84 6.07 -9.30
N ASN A 274 -7.29 6.82 -8.30
CA ASN A 274 -8.21 6.33 -7.27
C ASN A 274 -9.52 5.81 -7.85
N ARG A 275 -10.06 6.47 -8.88
CA ARG A 275 -11.30 6.02 -9.55
C ARG A 275 -11.03 4.78 -10.40
N TYR A 276 -10.15 4.91 -11.39
CA TYR A 276 -10.00 3.90 -12.45
C TYR A 276 -9.24 2.65 -12.00
N GLN A 277 -8.14 2.81 -11.27
CA GLN A 277 -7.35 1.65 -10.83
C GLN A 277 -8.09 0.85 -9.75
N ARG A 278 -8.89 1.52 -8.90
CA ARG A 278 -9.69 0.86 -7.86
C ARG A 278 -10.83 0.03 -8.45
N GLN A 279 -11.54 0.58 -9.43
CA GLN A 279 -12.60 -0.16 -10.14
C GLN A 279 -12.05 -1.46 -10.73
N ARG A 280 -10.89 -1.40 -11.40
CA ARG A 280 -10.24 -2.60 -11.96
C ARG A 280 -9.79 -3.58 -10.88
N LEU A 281 -9.24 -3.09 -9.77
CA LEU A 281 -8.82 -3.93 -8.67
C LEU A 281 -10.01 -4.74 -8.14
N TYR A 282 -11.18 -4.12 -7.98
CA TYR A 282 -12.40 -4.84 -7.60
C TYR A 282 -12.79 -5.93 -8.61
N THR A 283 -12.72 -5.65 -9.91
CA THR A 283 -12.94 -6.68 -10.94
C THR A 283 -11.93 -7.82 -10.82
N ARG A 284 -10.65 -7.53 -10.60
CA ARG A 284 -9.62 -8.58 -10.43
C ARG A 284 -9.84 -9.42 -9.19
N ILE A 285 -10.29 -8.81 -8.09
CA ILE A 285 -10.66 -9.54 -6.86
C ILE A 285 -11.85 -10.46 -7.15
N ALA A 286 -12.88 -9.97 -7.83
CA ALA A 286 -14.04 -10.79 -8.21
C ALA A 286 -13.68 -11.96 -9.13
N LEU A 287 -12.65 -11.78 -9.98
CA LEU A 287 -12.10 -12.83 -10.85
C LEU A 287 -11.07 -13.74 -10.16
N GLY A 288 -10.79 -13.57 -8.86
CA GLY A 288 -9.78 -14.34 -8.14
C GLY A 288 -8.32 -14.06 -8.56
N LYS A 289 -8.07 -12.98 -9.30
CA LYS A 289 -6.74 -12.59 -9.84
C LYS A 289 -5.99 -11.59 -8.96
N ALA A 290 -6.55 -11.23 -7.81
CA ALA A 290 -5.97 -10.31 -6.82
C ALA A 290 -6.52 -10.66 -5.44
N LYS A 291 -5.76 -10.37 -4.37
CA LYS A 291 -6.18 -10.65 -3.00
C LYS A 291 -7.17 -9.59 -2.54
N ARG A 292 -8.11 -9.99 -1.68
CA ARG A 292 -9.14 -9.07 -1.14
C ARG A 292 -8.54 -7.91 -0.35
N MET A 293 -7.36 -8.08 0.24
CA MET A 293 -6.63 -7.05 0.98
C MET A 293 -5.75 -6.14 0.10
N ASP A 294 -5.57 -6.47 -1.17
CA ASP A 294 -4.77 -5.63 -2.07
C ASP A 294 -5.42 -4.26 -2.24
N VAL A 295 -4.59 -3.24 -2.37
CA VAL A 295 -5.01 -1.86 -2.65
C VAL A 295 -4.41 -1.40 -3.97
N VAL A 296 -4.76 -0.20 -4.39
CA VAL A 296 -4.29 0.35 -5.64
C VAL A 296 -2.86 0.85 -5.48
N TRP A 297 -1.91 0.11 -6.04
CA TRP A 297 -0.58 0.60 -6.41
C TRP A 297 -0.38 0.36 -7.93
N GLY A 298 0.51 1.12 -8.57
CA GLY A 298 0.61 1.35 -10.02
C GLY A 298 0.53 0.16 -11.00
N GLU A 299 0.56 -1.09 -10.55
CA GLU A 299 0.42 -2.32 -11.35
C GLU A 299 -1.01 -2.63 -11.82
N THR A 300 -2.01 -1.92 -11.30
CA THR A 300 -3.42 -2.09 -11.71
C THR A 300 -3.77 -1.31 -12.98
N ALA A 301 -2.79 -0.82 -13.77
CA ALA A 301 -3.05 -0.13 -15.06
C ALA A 301 -3.51 -1.07 -16.20
N GLY A 302 -4.76 -0.85 -16.65
CA GLY A 302 -5.70 -1.70 -17.41
C GLY A 302 -5.33 -2.29 -18.77
N VAL A 303 -6.37 -2.66 -19.51
CA VAL A 303 -6.34 -3.02 -20.95
C VAL A 303 -5.63 -1.92 -21.75
N ASP A 304 -5.21 -2.20 -22.99
CA ASP A 304 -4.38 -1.32 -23.82
C ASP A 304 -4.78 0.19 -23.77
N GLY A 305 -6.08 0.53 -23.72
CA GLY A 305 -6.55 1.92 -23.64
C GLY A 305 -6.29 2.67 -22.33
N GLN A 306 -6.32 2.00 -21.16
CA GLN A 306 -6.06 2.67 -19.88
C GLN A 306 -4.56 3.00 -19.70
N LEU A 307 -3.69 2.14 -20.23
CA LEU A 307 -2.25 2.40 -20.25
C LEU A 307 -1.93 3.65 -21.09
N LEU A 308 -2.61 3.79 -22.24
CA LEU A 308 -2.46 4.92 -23.14
C LEU A 308 -2.86 6.26 -22.49
N LEU A 309 -3.84 6.26 -21.58
CA LEU A 309 -4.24 7.46 -20.84
C LEU A 309 -3.28 7.79 -19.69
N PHE A 310 -2.95 6.82 -18.83
CA PHE A 310 -2.19 7.10 -17.62
C PHE A 310 -0.69 7.27 -17.86
N CYS A 311 -0.08 6.56 -18.81
CA CYS A 311 1.35 6.70 -19.09
C CYS A 311 1.78 8.13 -19.41
N PRO A 312 1.18 8.85 -20.37
CA PRO A 312 1.60 10.21 -20.69
C PRO A 312 1.45 11.14 -19.49
N ILE A 313 0.38 10.99 -18.70
CA ILE A 313 0.15 11.77 -17.48
C ILE A 313 1.27 11.50 -16.46
N LEU A 314 1.61 10.23 -16.22
CA LEU A 314 2.64 9.84 -15.24
C LEU A 314 4.04 10.28 -15.66
N PHE A 315 4.43 10.08 -16.92
CA PHE A 315 5.74 10.54 -17.41
C PHE A 315 5.84 12.06 -17.39
N THR A 316 4.76 12.77 -17.74
CA THR A 316 4.72 14.24 -17.64
C THR A 316 4.87 14.70 -16.19
N LEU A 317 4.18 14.05 -15.25
CA LEU A 317 4.29 14.35 -13.82
C LEU A 317 5.69 14.13 -13.27
N GLN A 318 6.31 13.01 -13.61
CA GLN A 318 7.67 12.66 -13.18
C GLN A 318 8.71 13.60 -13.81
N GLY A 319 8.56 13.90 -15.10
CA GLY A 319 9.43 14.86 -15.79
C GLY A 319 9.30 16.26 -15.19
N PHE A 320 8.08 16.69 -14.85
CA PHE A 320 7.86 17.98 -14.20
C PHE A 320 8.37 17.99 -12.75
N GLU A 321 8.19 16.89 -12.00
CA GLU A 321 8.75 16.71 -10.64
C GLU A 321 10.28 16.88 -10.66
N ALA A 322 10.96 16.19 -11.59
CA ALA A 322 12.40 16.31 -11.79
C ALA A 322 12.80 17.74 -12.19
N TYR A 323 12.05 18.38 -13.08
CA TYR A 323 12.29 19.77 -13.47
C TYR A 323 12.19 20.72 -12.28
N VAL A 324 11.16 20.58 -11.42
CA VAL A 324 11.05 21.40 -10.19
C VAL A 324 12.25 21.16 -9.29
N GLY A 325 12.62 19.90 -9.06
CA GLY A 325 13.79 19.54 -8.24
C GLY A 325 15.08 20.17 -8.76
N LEU A 326 15.38 20.01 -10.05
CA LEU A 326 16.56 20.60 -10.70
C LEU A 326 16.56 22.13 -10.64
N GLN A 327 15.39 22.76 -10.76
CA GLN A 327 15.27 24.22 -10.64
C GLN A 327 15.55 24.70 -9.20
N LEU A 328 15.13 23.96 -8.17
CA LEU A 328 15.50 24.27 -6.78
C LEU A 328 17.02 24.13 -6.58
N LEU A 329 17.62 23.04 -7.07
CA LEU A 329 19.07 22.83 -6.99
C LEU A 329 19.85 23.94 -7.67
N ARG A 330 19.45 24.33 -8.89
CA ARG A 330 20.08 25.45 -9.60
C ARG A 330 19.97 26.76 -8.82
N THR A 331 18.83 27.01 -8.19
CA THR A 331 18.61 28.23 -7.38
C THR A 331 19.48 28.24 -6.12
N ALA A 332 19.67 27.09 -5.49
CA ALA A 332 20.57 26.92 -4.35
C ALA A 332 22.04 27.13 -4.74
N LEU A 333 22.48 26.52 -5.85
CA LEU A 333 23.87 26.60 -6.33
C LEU A 333 24.27 27.99 -6.86
N THR A 334 23.32 28.72 -7.46
CA THR A 334 23.56 30.09 -7.96
C THR A 334 23.49 31.16 -6.87
N GLY A 335 23.19 30.78 -5.62
CA GLY A 335 23.15 31.69 -4.47
C GLY A 335 21.92 32.60 -4.42
N VAL A 336 20.93 32.42 -5.30
CA VAL A 336 19.68 33.20 -5.30
C VAL A 336 18.88 32.94 -4.01
N VAL A 337 18.95 31.71 -3.49
CA VAL A 337 18.40 31.27 -2.21
C VAL A 337 19.40 30.28 -1.60
N GLY A 338 20.28 30.74 -0.69
CA GLY A 338 21.37 29.96 -0.09
C GLY A 338 20.96 29.01 1.05
N GLU A 339 19.66 28.86 1.30
CA GLU A 339 19.10 28.02 2.34
C GLU A 339 19.28 26.53 2.02
N TRP A 340 19.87 25.78 2.96
CA TRP A 340 20.11 24.34 2.81
C TRP A 340 18.82 23.54 2.61
N GLN A 341 17.68 24.04 3.11
CA GLN A 341 16.36 23.43 2.93
C GLN A 341 16.01 23.28 1.45
N VAL A 342 16.34 24.28 0.63
CA VAL A 342 16.08 24.29 -0.82
C VAL A 342 16.92 23.22 -1.53
N LEU A 343 18.19 23.07 -1.11
CA LEU A 343 19.07 22.03 -1.62
C LEU A 343 18.50 20.63 -1.32
N ILE A 344 18.13 20.36 -0.06
CA ILE A 344 17.61 19.05 0.34
C ILE A 344 16.27 18.74 -0.32
N CYS A 345 15.34 19.70 -0.39
CA CYS A 345 14.08 19.52 -1.09
C CYS A 345 14.28 19.26 -2.58
N GLY A 346 15.24 19.95 -3.22
CA GLY A 346 15.62 19.71 -4.60
C GLY A 346 16.14 18.30 -4.84
N ILE A 347 17.02 17.80 -3.98
CA ILE A 347 17.53 16.41 -4.04
C ILE A 347 16.39 15.41 -3.89
N LEU A 348 15.55 15.59 -2.86
CA LEU A 348 14.43 14.68 -2.59
C LEU A 348 13.43 14.62 -3.75
N LEU A 349 13.10 15.76 -4.38
CA LEU A 349 12.24 15.79 -5.58
C LEU A 349 12.86 15.00 -6.74
N VAL A 350 14.15 15.16 -7.01
CA VAL A 350 14.83 14.42 -8.08
C VAL A 350 14.86 12.92 -7.78
N VAL A 351 15.16 12.52 -6.54
CA VAL A 351 15.17 11.11 -6.13
C VAL A 351 13.78 10.49 -6.29
N MET A 352 12.72 11.17 -5.84
CA MET A 352 11.35 10.70 -6.00
C MET A 352 10.94 10.60 -7.47
N ALA A 353 11.27 11.60 -8.29
CA ALA A 353 11.00 11.58 -9.73
C ALA A 353 11.66 10.37 -10.41
N ILE A 354 12.94 10.11 -10.11
CA ILE A 354 13.68 8.96 -10.64
C ILE A 354 13.05 7.64 -10.21
N GLY A 355 12.76 7.46 -8.93
CA GLY A 355 12.18 6.20 -8.46
C GLY A 355 10.73 5.97 -8.96
N ASN A 356 9.95 7.04 -9.11
CA ASN A 356 8.63 7.02 -9.75
C ASN A 356 8.74 6.58 -11.23
N PHE A 357 9.74 7.11 -11.94
CA PHE A 357 10.04 6.74 -13.32
C PHE A 357 10.44 5.27 -13.44
N ILE A 358 11.39 4.80 -12.62
CA ILE A 358 11.83 3.40 -12.61
C ILE A 358 10.65 2.45 -12.37
N ASN A 359 9.80 2.73 -11.37
CA ASN A 359 8.64 1.90 -11.07
C ASN A 359 7.61 1.89 -12.20
N THR A 360 7.42 3.02 -12.89
CA THR A 360 6.53 3.11 -14.04
C THR A 360 7.07 2.27 -15.20
N VAL A 361 8.35 2.40 -15.52
CA VAL A 361 9.02 1.63 -16.57
C VAL A 361 8.99 0.13 -16.27
N GLU A 362 9.32 -0.26 -15.04
CA GLU A 362 9.29 -1.66 -14.62
C GLU A 362 7.88 -2.27 -14.79
N THR A 363 6.84 -1.55 -14.37
CA THR A 363 5.44 -1.98 -14.54
C THR A 363 5.10 -2.18 -16.02
N LEU A 364 5.57 -1.28 -16.90
CA LEU A 364 5.37 -1.39 -18.34
C LEU A 364 6.13 -2.56 -18.95
N MET A 365 7.37 -2.81 -18.51
CA MET A 365 8.20 -3.92 -18.97
C MET A 365 7.62 -5.27 -18.58
N VAL A 366 7.15 -5.43 -17.35
CA VAL A 366 6.48 -6.67 -16.90
C VAL A 366 5.27 -6.95 -17.79
N LYS A 367 4.46 -5.93 -18.05
CA LYS A 367 3.26 -6.05 -18.88
C LYS A 367 3.57 -6.35 -20.34
N SER A 368 4.58 -5.71 -20.94
CA SER A 368 4.98 -5.97 -22.33
C SER A 368 5.48 -7.41 -22.49
N ARG A 369 6.22 -7.93 -21.51
CA ARG A 369 6.66 -9.34 -21.47
C ARG A 369 5.48 -10.31 -21.40
N PHE A 370 4.48 -10.04 -20.56
CA PHE A 370 3.26 -10.88 -20.51
C PHE A 370 2.47 -10.84 -21.82
N LYS A 371 2.33 -9.66 -22.44
CA LYS A 371 1.66 -9.52 -23.75
C LYS A 371 2.41 -10.27 -24.85
N ALA A 372 3.74 -10.18 -24.87
CA ALA A 372 4.58 -10.91 -25.82
C ALA A 372 4.44 -12.44 -25.65
N LYS A 373 4.43 -12.93 -24.40
CA LYS A 373 4.19 -14.37 -24.11
C LYS A 373 2.81 -14.83 -24.61
N MET A 374 1.76 -14.07 -24.32
CA MET A 374 0.39 -14.36 -24.80
C MET A 374 0.28 -14.38 -26.32
N LYS A 375 0.93 -13.43 -27.01
CA LYS A 375 0.93 -13.40 -28.48
C LYS A 375 1.64 -14.62 -29.06
N ARG A 376 2.77 -15.03 -28.45
CA ARG A 376 3.53 -16.22 -28.86
C ARG A 376 2.77 -17.54 -28.61
N SER A 377 2.01 -17.65 -27.51
CA SER A 377 1.20 -18.84 -27.26
C SER A 377 0.03 -18.92 -28.23
N LYS A 378 -0.63 -17.79 -28.52
CA LYS A 378 -1.72 -17.74 -29.50
C LYS A 378 -1.26 -18.08 -30.92
N SER A 379 -0.12 -17.53 -31.36
CA SER A 379 0.43 -17.86 -32.68
C SER A 379 0.84 -19.34 -32.80
N ARG A 380 1.20 -20.00 -31.69
CA ARG A 380 1.52 -21.43 -31.69
C ARG A 380 0.25 -22.28 -31.83
N ALA A 381 -0.82 -21.89 -31.13
CA ALA A 381 -2.12 -22.57 -31.21
C ALA A 381 -2.90 -22.33 -32.52
N GLU A 382 -2.50 -21.35 -33.34
CA GLU A 382 -3.06 -21.12 -34.69
C GLU A 382 -2.26 -21.84 -35.79
N LEU A 383 -1.09 -22.41 -35.47
CA LEU A 383 -0.22 -23.16 -36.38
C LEU A 383 -0.30 -24.68 -36.20
N ASP A 384 -0.88 -25.13 -35.08
CA ASP A 384 -1.29 -26.51 -34.81
C ASP A 384 -2.78 -26.65 -35.18
#